data_AF-A0A818TK43-F1
#
_entry.id   AF-A0A818TK43-F1
#
_cell.length_a   1.000
_cell.length_b   1.000
_cell.length_c   1.000
_cell.angle_alpha   90.00
_cell.angle_beta   90.00
_cell.angle_gamma   90.00
#
_symmetry.space_group_name_H-M   'P 1'
#
loop_
_entity.id
_entity.type
_entity.pdbx_description
1 polymer ?
#
loop_
_entity_poly.entity_id
_entity_poly.type
_entity_poly.pdbx_seq_one_letter_code
_entity_poly.pdbx_strand_id
1 'polypeptide(L)'
;MLKLIEINHFIDEILAQVKISTDCNAMCPKLNKIQNETIITTNNSIIDKLKFKLSKFHRITIAAIILYIIFVIVFIILNVLMCVWNVKNNRKNYSITNDKSIINKEKLNNSIEHHHIPLSVHDDEESETSFDDEQNGILDRFGVKIDESLHKIFTAIGRFCAYNPKYTLIPVIAILFVLCYGSRYYTVTTDPVDLWVAHNSRALPPLFVIEFLHRIMDIFEDYFGECTEKSIKDNYVIVYELLDEMLDSGLPLATETNILKELIKPPNLLRKVTSFVTRDSTNATLPSKGLSHIPWRPLDIYYRNNEAFFDVVEEIDAIIDQHGAIVMSEIQGYIDCCIKLSGMPDLTLTFVNPNLFDDVSFHPCVRLRKWENEHVLSFIPPDGNFRLISYHIAIQNAISIPISVKHHIQYREGSSGRFELTVEPKQIMGKSLEDVIIECTMPKSVLNCTLTPSQGKSIFDPVKKILVWTIGKIETKPQISTNLPTIRGNIFLVTGQSIPESNPILNISFKIHRLAISGIRVQRVDMYGEEYKPFKGIKYITTVKKGRFQIRT
;
A
#
# COMPACT_ATOMS: atom_id res chain seq x y z
N MET A 1 18.15 13.36 4.57
CA MET A 1 17.43 14.65 4.48
C MET A 1 16.71 14.75 3.13
N LEU A 2 17.43 14.85 2.01
CA LEU A 2 16.86 14.89 0.64
C LEU A 2 15.79 13.81 0.39
N LYS A 3 16.10 12.50 0.49
CA LYS A 3 15.10 11.41 0.35
C LYS A 3 13.87 11.52 1.26
N LEU A 4 13.98 12.16 2.42
CA LEU A 4 12.83 12.41 3.31
C LEU A 4 12.03 13.66 2.92
N ILE A 5 12.61 14.59 2.16
CA ILE A 5 11.89 15.69 1.51
C ILE A 5 11.27 15.20 0.20
N GLU A 6 11.96 14.34 -0.55
CA GLU A 6 11.46 13.71 -1.78
C GLU A 6 10.27 12.77 -1.48
N ILE A 7 10.34 11.93 -0.44
CA ILE A 7 9.18 11.11 0.00
C ILE A 7 8.02 11.97 0.52
N ASN A 8 8.27 13.06 1.24
CA ASN A 8 7.17 13.97 1.64
C ASN A 8 6.61 14.74 0.44
N HIS A 9 7.43 15.20 -0.50
CA HIS A 9 6.99 15.81 -1.75
C HIS A 9 6.17 14.82 -2.57
N PHE A 10 6.60 13.56 -2.68
CA PHE A 10 5.86 12.52 -3.37
C PHE A 10 4.54 12.18 -2.67
N ILE A 11 4.50 12.15 -1.34
CA ILE A 11 3.25 11.97 -0.57
C ILE A 11 2.33 13.19 -0.73
N ASP A 12 2.84 14.42 -0.71
CA ASP A 12 2.04 15.64 -0.90
C ASP A 12 1.60 15.81 -2.38
N GLU A 13 2.41 15.36 -3.34
CA GLU A 13 2.11 15.30 -4.78
C GLU A 13 1.06 14.20 -5.04
N ILE A 14 1.16 13.01 -4.43
CA ILE A 14 0.07 12.01 -4.36
C ILE A 14 -1.19 12.65 -3.77
N LEU A 15 -1.11 13.31 -2.60
CA LEU A 15 -2.28 13.87 -1.93
C LEU A 15 -2.91 15.01 -2.74
N ALA A 16 -2.12 15.74 -3.54
CA ALA A 16 -2.62 16.70 -4.52
C ALA A 16 -3.31 15.99 -5.70
N GLN A 17 -2.67 14.99 -6.33
CA GLN A 17 -3.25 14.22 -7.45
C GLN A 17 -4.55 13.49 -7.04
N VAL A 18 -4.58 12.87 -5.86
CA VAL A 18 -5.77 12.22 -5.28
C VAL A 18 -6.86 13.24 -4.95
N LYS A 19 -6.52 14.47 -4.56
CA LYS A 19 -7.52 15.52 -4.34
C LYS A 19 -8.09 16.06 -5.66
N ILE A 20 -7.23 16.33 -6.64
CA ILE A 20 -7.61 16.72 -8.01
C ILE A 20 -8.50 15.63 -8.62
N SER A 21 -8.20 14.35 -8.39
CA SER A 21 -9.08 13.24 -8.75
C SER A 21 -10.48 13.34 -8.17
N THR A 22 -10.60 13.62 -6.87
CA THR A 22 -11.91 13.63 -6.19
C THR A 22 -12.80 14.79 -6.64
N ASP A 23 -12.20 15.88 -7.11
CA ASP A 23 -12.91 16.98 -7.75
C ASP A 23 -13.26 16.65 -9.23
N CYS A 24 -12.42 15.88 -9.93
CA CYS A 24 -12.63 15.41 -11.32
C CYS A 24 -13.68 14.29 -11.49
N ASN A 25 -14.92 14.52 -11.02
CA ASN A 25 -16.07 13.60 -11.13
C ASN A 25 -16.54 13.27 -12.58
N ALA A 26 -15.80 13.68 -13.61
CA ALA A 26 -16.18 13.52 -15.02
C ALA A 26 -15.66 12.23 -15.68
N MET A 27 -14.65 11.55 -15.11
CA MET A 27 -13.84 10.58 -15.86
C MET A 27 -14.35 9.12 -15.88
N CYS A 28 -15.52 8.81 -15.30
CA CYS A 28 -16.12 7.47 -15.46
C CYS A 28 -17.66 7.47 -15.35
N PRO A 29 -18.41 7.40 -16.47
CA PRO A 29 -19.87 7.42 -16.48
C PRO A 29 -20.52 6.07 -16.07
N LYS A 30 -19.76 5.10 -15.53
CA LYS A 30 -20.23 3.77 -15.12
C LYS A 30 -20.24 3.51 -13.60
N LEU A 31 -19.66 4.39 -12.78
CA LEU A 31 -19.59 4.22 -11.33
C LEU A 31 -20.78 4.87 -10.63
N ASN A 32 -21.53 4.11 -9.83
CA ASN A 32 -22.67 4.64 -9.09
C ASN A 32 -22.19 5.53 -7.92
N LYS A 33 -22.91 6.63 -7.69
CA LYS A 33 -22.56 7.66 -6.68
C LYS A 33 -22.22 7.09 -5.29
N ILE A 34 -22.95 6.05 -4.85
CA ILE A 34 -22.78 5.38 -3.56
C ILE A 34 -21.44 4.61 -3.48
N GLN A 35 -20.95 4.07 -4.60
CA GLN A 35 -19.63 3.42 -4.66
C GLN A 35 -18.52 4.46 -4.46
N ASN A 36 -18.62 5.61 -5.14
CA ASN A 36 -17.69 6.73 -4.94
C ASN A 36 -17.72 7.22 -3.49
N GLU A 37 -18.90 7.43 -2.89
CA GLU A 37 -19.02 7.85 -1.47
C GLU A 37 -18.42 6.82 -0.49
N THR A 38 -18.52 5.52 -0.80
CA THR A 38 -17.91 4.45 0.01
C THR A 38 -16.39 4.41 -0.12
N ILE A 39 -15.85 4.57 -1.34
CA ILE A 39 -14.41 4.65 -1.61
C ILE A 39 -13.82 5.91 -0.96
N ILE A 40 -14.48 7.07 -1.10
CA ILE A 40 -14.11 8.34 -0.44
C ILE A 40 -14.06 8.16 1.08
N THR A 41 -15.06 7.53 1.70
CA THR A 41 -15.09 7.29 3.14
C THR A 41 -13.95 6.38 3.60
N THR A 42 -13.63 5.35 2.81
CA THR A 42 -12.55 4.39 3.11
C THR A 42 -11.17 5.03 2.96
N ASN A 43 -10.94 5.73 1.85
CA ASN A 43 -9.70 6.44 1.56
C ASN A 43 -9.45 7.55 2.58
N ASN A 44 -10.45 8.36 2.93
CA ASN A 44 -10.33 9.35 4.00
C ASN A 44 -9.99 8.71 5.35
N SER A 45 -10.59 7.55 5.69
CA SER A 45 -10.23 6.82 6.91
C SER A 45 -8.76 6.37 6.94
N ILE A 46 -8.19 6.00 5.79
CA ILE A 46 -6.78 5.60 5.65
C ILE A 46 -5.87 6.84 5.71
N ILE A 47 -6.21 7.89 4.95
CA ILE A 47 -5.49 9.15 4.87
C ILE A 47 -5.42 9.86 6.24
N ASP A 48 -6.52 9.88 7.00
CA ASP A 48 -6.53 10.51 8.34
C ASP A 48 -5.76 9.68 9.37
N LYS A 49 -5.78 8.34 9.27
CA LYS A 49 -4.90 7.46 10.07
C LYS A 49 -3.41 7.70 9.76
N LEU A 50 -3.05 7.98 8.51
CA LEU A 50 -1.69 8.36 8.11
C LEU A 50 -1.32 9.75 8.62
N LYS A 51 -2.13 10.77 8.32
CA LYS A 51 -1.92 12.17 8.76
C LYS A 51 -1.78 12.30 10.27
N PHE A 52 -2.61 11.60 11.05
CA PHE A 52 -2.53 11.63 12.52
C PHE A 52 -1.19 11.09 13.06
N LYS A 53 -0.64 10.04 12.41
CA LYS A 53 0.63 9.42 12.82
C LYS A 53 1.83 10.28 12.39
N LEU A 54 1.84 10.77 11.15
CA LEU A 54 2.88 11.68 10.62
C LEU A 54 2.93 13.01 11.38
N SER A 55 1.76 13.60 11.70
CA SER A 55 1.66 14.84 12.51
C SER A 55 2.30 14.70 13.90
N LYS A 56 2.16 13.54 14.54
CA LYS A 56 2.81 13.25 15.84
C LYS A 56 4.33 13.14 15.71
N PHE A 57 4.82 12.55 14.61
CA PHE A 57 6.25 12.44 14.33
C PHE A 57 6.88 13.82 14.09
N HIS A 58 6.25 14.63 13.23
CA HIS A 58 6.70 15.98 12.84
C HIS A 58 6.97 16.90 14.05
N ARG A 59 6.12 16.86 15.10
CA ARG A 59 6.32 17.63 16.33
C ARG A 59 7.59 17.23 17.10
N ILE A 60 7.95 15.94 17.10
CA ILE A 60 9.15 15.42 17.76
C ILE A 60 10.39 15.78 16.94
N THR A 61 10.34 15.65 15.61
CA THR A 61 11.45 16.04 14.73
C THR A 61 11.72 17.55 14.77
N ILE A 62 10.67 18.39 14.75
CA ILE A 62 10.81 19.84 14.92
C ILE A 62 11.43 20.18 16.28
N ALA A 63 11.00 19.55 17.37
CA ALA A 63 11.57 19.79 18.69
C ALA A 63 13.07 19.46 18.73
N ALA A 64 13.49 18.33 18.13
CA ALA A 64 14.90 17.95 18.03
C ALA A 64 15.71 18.93 17.15
N ILE A 65 15.16 19.38 16.02
CA ILE A 65 15.81 20.35 15.13
C ILE A 65 15.96 21.72 15.81
N ILE A 66 14.94 22.19 16.53
CA ILE A 66 15.02 23.43 17.33
C ILE A 66 16.09 23.30 18.42
N LEU A 67 16.15 22.17 19.12
CA LEU A 67 17.17 21.92 20.15
C LEU A 67 18.59 21.94 19.56
N TYR A 68 18.79 21.34 18.38
CA TYR A 68 20.06 21.35 17.67
C TYR A 68 20.45 22.75 17.18
N ILE A 69 19.51 23.52 16.62
CA ILE A 69 19.74 24.90 16.18
C ILE A 69 20.11 25.79 17.39
N ILE A 70 19.43 25.64 18.52
CA ILE A 70 19.79 26.33 19.77
C ILE A 70 21.20 25.94 20.22
N PHE A 71 21.56 24.66 20.19
CA PHE A 71 22.89 24.18 20.56
C PHE A 71 23.99 24.78 19.65
N VAL A 72 23.77 24.79 18.33
CA VAL A 72 24.71 25.38 17.36
C VAL A 72 24.83 26.89 17.55
N ILE A 73 23.72 27.62 17.78
CA ILE A 73 23.74 29.06 18.05
C ILE A 73 24.50 29.36 19.36
N VAL A 74 24.25 28.61 20.43
CA VAL A 74 24.98 28.73 21.71
C VAL A 74 26.46 28.43 21.52
N PHE A 75 26.82 27.39 20.77
CA PHE A 75 28.21 27.05 20.45
C PHE A 75 28.91 28.18 19.66
N ILE A 76 28.25 28.76 18.65
CA ILE A 76 28.78 29.90 17.89
C ILE A 76 28.97 31.13 18.79
N ILE A 77 27.96 31.46 19.62
CA ILE A 77 28.03 32.60 20.56
C ILE A 77 29.18 32.40 21.56
N LEU A 78 29.34 31.20 22.13
CA LEU A 78 30.44 30.89 23.04
C LEU A 78 31.80 31.02 22.36
N ASN A 79 31.97 30.53 21.14
CA ASN A 79 33.22 30.68 20.38
C ASN A 79 33.52 32.15 20.04
N VAL A 80 32.52 32.94 19.65
CA VAL A 80 32.67 34.38 19.40
C VAL A 80 33.04 35.13 20.69
N LEU A 81 32.38 34.83 21.81
CA LEU A 81 32.72 35.41 23.12
C LEU A 81 34.13 35.02 23.58
N MET A 82 34.56 33.77 23.37
CA MET A 82 35.92 33.31 23.66
C MET A 82 36.96 34.03 22.79
N CYS A 83 36.70 34.22 21.49
CA CYS A 83 37.56 35.04 20.62
C CYS A 83 37.65 36.49 21.10
N VAL A 84 36.53 37.13 21.44
CA VAL A 84 36.51 38.51 21.96
C VAL A 84 37.24 38.61 23.31
N TRP A 85 37.07 37.63 24.20
CA TRP A 85 37.77 37.57 25.48
C TRP A 85 39.28 37.38 25.31
N ASN A 86 39.70 36.47 24.44
CA ASN A 86 41.11 36.21 24.14
C ASN A 86 41.80 37.45 23.53
N VAL A 87 41.15 38.13 22.56
CA VAL A 87 41.63 39.42 22.02
C VAL A 87 41.73 40.49 23.11
N LYS A 88 40.78 40.54 24.06
CA LYS A 88 40.77 41.51 25.17
C LYS A 88 41.86 41.21 26.22
N ASN A 89 42.16 39.94 26.50
CA ASN A 89 43.28 39.54 27.36
C ASN A 89 44.64 39.77 26.71
N ASN A 90 44.80 39.43 25.42
CA ASN A 90 46.06 39.67 24.72
C ASN A 90 46.40 41.16 24.64
N ARG A 91 45.40 42.05 24.52
CA ARG A 91 45.63 43.51 24.66
C ARG A 91 46.15 43.91 26.04
N LYS A 92 45.69 43.30 27.15
CA LYS A 92 46.23 43.56 28.49
C LYS A 92 47.66 43.05 28.64
N ASN A 93 47.97 41.86 28.11
CA ASN A 93 49.31 41.29 28.20
C ASN A 93 50.33 42.14 27.42
N TYR A 94 49.98 42.61 26.21
CA TYR A 94 50.85 43.47 25.40
C TYR A 94 51.19 44.82 26.06
N SER A 95 50.26 45.43 26.81
CA SER A 95 50.60 46.63 27.61
C SER A 95 51.65 46.34 28.69
N ILE A 96 51.54 45.19 29.39
CA ILE A 96 52.42 44.85 30.51
C ILE A 96 53.84 44.43 30.04
N THR A 97 53.99 43.89 28.82
CA THR A 97 55.30 43.56 28.25
C THR A 97 56.03 44.76 27.68
N ASN A 98 55.32 45.74 27.11
CA ASN A 98 55.95 46.92 26.51
C ASN A 98 56.70 47.76 27.56
N ASP A 99 56.09 48.06 28.71
CA ASP A 99 56.71 48.82 29.80
C ASP A 99 58.03 48.17 30.28
N LYS A 100 58.07 46.83 30.35
CA LYS A 100 59.28 46.08 30.74
C LYS A 100 60.35 46.06 29.64
N SER A 101 59.96 46.14 28.37
CA SER A 101 60.90 46.12 27.23
C SER A 101 61.67 47.44 27.05
N ILE A 102 61.10 48.57 27.49
CA ILE A 102 61.75 49.88 27.42
C ILE A 102 62.90 49.96 28.43
N ILE A 103 62.64 49.56 29.68
CA ILE A 103 63.61 49.60 30.80
C ILE A 103 64.88 48.79 30.52
N ASN A 104 64.78 47.69 29.76
CA ASN A 104 65.93 46.84 29.46
C ASN A 104 66.78 47.31 28.26
N LYS A 105 66.30 48.23 27.41
CA LYS A 105 67.04 48.65 26.20
C LYS A 105 68.14 49.67 26.47
N GLU A 106 68.08 50.44 27.55
CA GLU A 106 69.14 51.41 27.88
C GLU A 106 70.45 50.76 28.37
N LYS A 107 70.41 49.48 28.76
CA LYS A 107 71.57 48.78 29.38
C LYS A 107 72.44 47.95 28.45
N LEU A 108 72.06 47.78 27.17
CA LEU A 108 72.73 46.83 26.26
C LEU A 108 73.40 47.47 25.02
N ASN A 109 73.45 48.80 24.92
CA ASN A 109 74.08 49.49 23.79
C ASN A 109 75.60 49.68 23.89
N ASN A 110 76.24 49.26 24.99
CA ASN A 110 77.67 49.45 25.24
C ASN A 110 78.43 48.11 25.39
N SER A 111 78.69 47.39 24.28
CA SER A 111 79.91 46.55 24.08
C SER A 111 79.94 45.84 22.70
N ILE A 112 80.59 46.50 21.72
CA ILE A 112 81.70 45.98 20.88
C ILE A 112 81.48 44.70 20.00
N GLU A 113 81.95 44.77 18.75
CA GLU A 113 81.93 43.72 17.69
C GLU A 113 83.05 42.65 17.84
N HIS A 114 83.30 41.63 16.99
CA HIS A 114 83.14 41.42 15.52
C HIS A 114 83.21 39.87 15.23
N HIS A 115 83.30 39.25 14.03
CA HIS A 115 83.66 39.66 12.67
C HIS A 115 82.93 38.82 11.57
N HIS A 116 83.54 37.73 11.04
CA HIS A 116 83.14 37.11 9.75
C HIS A 116 83.36 35.57 9.66
N ILE A 117 82.32 34.83 9.19
CA ILE A 117 82.20 34.00 7.94
C ILE A 117 83.30 32.93 7.63
N PRO A 118 83.05 31.72 7.01
CA PRO A 118 81.85 31.15 6.32
C PRO A 118 81.40 29.70 6.69
N LEU A 119 80.38 29.24 5.96
CA LEU A 119 79.68 27.93 5.94
C LEU A 119 80.50 26.66 5.59
N SER A 120 80.01 25.49 6.04
CA SER A 120 79.43 24.42 5.17
C SER A 120 78.71 23.32 6.00
N VAL A 121 77.95 22.43 5.36
CA VAL A 121 77.04 21.42 5.98
C VAL A 121 77.00 20.14 5.14
N HIS A 122 76.94 18.97 5.78
CA HIS A 122 76.15 17.79 5.35
C HIS A 122 76.02 16.77 6.50
N ASP A 123 74.88 16.09 6.57
CA ASP A 123 74.57 14.95 7.47
C ASP A 123 74.10 13.76 6.60
N ASP A 124 74.18 12.53 7.15
CA ASP A 124 74.02 11.26 6.42
C ASP A 124 72.68 10.51 6.68
N GLU A 125 72.53 9.42 5.90
CA GLU A 125 71.58 8.28 5.82
C GLU A 125 70.93 7.78 7.15
N GLU A 126 69.82 7.01 7.19
CA GLU A 126 69.12 6.14 6.20
C GLU A 126 67.57 6.42 6.23
N SER A 127 66.50 5.59 6.13
CA SER A 127 66.16 4.13 6.10
C SER A 127 64.87 3.85 5.28
N GLU A 128 64.58 2.57 5.00
CA GLU A 128 63.41 2.07 4.22
C GLU A 128 62.13 1.78 5.09
N THR A 129 60.91 1.43 4.61
CA THR A 129 60.37 0.92 3.32
C THR A 129 58.91 1.38 3.08
N SER A 130 58.48 1.64 1.81
CA SER A 130 57.25 1.12 1.16
C SER A 130 56.96 1.80 -0.20
N PHE A 131 56.17 1.17 -1.07
CA PHE A 131 55.82 1.64 -2.43
C PHE A 131 54.53 2.50 -2.48
N ASP A 132 54.28 3.10 -3.66
CA ASP A 132 53.00 3.67 -4.14
C ASP A 132 52.49 5.01 -3.56
N ASP A 133 53.30 6.09 -3.58
CA ASP A 133 52.84 7.43 -3.11
C ASP A 133 53.17 8.64 -4.03
N GLU A 134 53.68 8.44 -5.25
CA GLU A 134 54.18 9.56 -6.09
C GLU A 134 53.10 10.31 -6.93
N GLN A 135 51.83 9.87 -6.92
CA GLN A 135 50.78 10.48 -7.76
C GLN A 135 49.77 11.37 -7.01
N ASN A 136 49.67 11.26 -5.68
CA ASN A 136 48.71 12.04 -4.87
C ASN A 136 49.22 13.45 -4.53
N GLY A 137 50.53 13.60 -4.32
CA GLY A 137 51.15 14.82 -3.75
C GLY A 137 51.03 16.10 -4.58
N ILE A 138 50.55 16.06 -5.83
CA ILE A 138 50.27 17.24 -6.65
C ILE A 138 48.86 17.78 -6.40
N LEU A 139 47.86 16.89 -6.30
CA LEU A 139 46.46 17.26 -6.12
C LEU A 139 46.22 17.89 -4.74
N ASP A 140 46.78 17.32 -3.68
CA ASP A 140 46.66 17.87 -2.32
C ASP A 140 47.36 19.24 -2.19
N ARG A 141 48.52 19.44 -2.82
CA ARG A 141 49.20 20.75 -2.86
C ARG A 141 48.40 21.79 -3.66
N PHE A 142 47.61 21.37 -4.66
CA PHE A 142 46.65 22.24 -5.32
C PHE A 142 45.45 22.54 -4.42
N GLY A 143 44.87 21.54 -3.74
CA GLY A 143 43.78 21.70 -2.78
C GLY A 143 44.11 22.71 -1.68
N VAL A 144 45.25 22.54 -1.00
CA VAL A 144 45.72 23.47 0.05
C VAL A 144 45.92 24.89 -0.48
N LYS A 145 46.43 25.07 -1.71
CA LYS A 145 46.53 26.40 -2.35
C LYS A 145 45.18 27.01 -2.71
N ILE A 146 44.22 26.18 -3.14
CA ILE A 146 42.84 26.61 -3.42
C ILE A 146 42.17 27.05 -2.12
N ASP A 147 42.26 26.27 -1.04
CA ASP A 147 41.70 26.62 0.27
C ASP A 147 42.34 27.87 0.88
N GLU A 148 43.67 28.02 0.81
CA GLU A 148 44.33 29.28 1.19
C GLU A 148 43.77 30.47 0.40
N SER A 149 43.59 30.30 -0.91
CA SER A 149 43.13 31.37 -1.81
C SER A 149 41.67 31.72 -1.55
N LEU A 150 40.81 30.72 -1.41
CA LEU A 150 39.40 30.88 -1.02
C LEU A 150 39.29 31.53 0.35
N HIS A 151 40.06 31.10 1.36
CA HIS A 151 40.05 31.70 2.69
C HIS A 151 40.48 33.17 2.66
N LYS A 152 41.51 33.52 1.87
CA LYS A 152 41.95 34.90 1.66
C LYS A 152 40.87 35.73 0.94
N ILE A 153 40.22 35.18 -0.09
CA ILE A 153 39.12 35.82 -0.83
C ILE A 153 37.88 36.03 0.06
N PHE A 154 37.38 35.00 0.73
CA PHE A 154 36.23 35.10 1.63
C PHE A 154 36.50 36.02 2.83
N THR A 155 37.73 36.04 3.35
CA THR A 155 38.12 36.99 4.41
C THR A 155 38.18 38.43 3.89
N ALA A 156 38.66 38.66 2.65
CA ALA A 156 38.66 39.98 2.03
C ALA A 156 37.23 40.48 1.75
N ILE A 157 36.37 39.62 1.18
CA ILE A 157 34.94 39.91 0.95
C ILE A 157 34.24 40.17 2.29
N GLY A 158 34.42 39.32 3.31
CA GLY A 158 33.84 39.50 4.63
C GLY A 158 34.24 40.81 5.30
N ARG A 159 35.53 41.20 5.21
CA ARG A 159 36.01 42.50 5.69
C ARG A 159 35.41 43.67 4.92
N PHE A 160 35.29 43.56 3.59
CA PHE A 160 34.66 44.58 2.75
C PHE A 160 33.17 44.76 3.10
N CYS A 161 32.44 43.65 3.28
CA CYS A 161 31.04 43.65 3.71
C CYS A 161 30.84 44.28 5.10
N ALA A 162 31.76 44.01 6.04
CA ALA A 162 31.72 44.59 7.38
C ALA A 162 32.03 46.09 7.39
N TYR A 163 32.90 46.58 6.50
CA TYR A 163 33.25 48.01 6.42
C TYR A 163 32.21 48.86 5.66
N ASN A 164 31.58 48.30 4.62
CA ASN A 164 30.76 49.06 3.65
C ASN A 164 29.31 48.53 3.50
N PRO A 165 28.51 48.44 4.58
CA PRO A 165 27.20 47.77 4.56
C PRO A 165 26.17 48.41 3.62
N LYS A 166 26.34 49.67 3.19
CA LYS A 166 25.45 50.32 2.21
C LYS A 166 25.65 49.78 0.79
N TYR A 167 26.90 49.47 0.41
CA TYR A 167 27.25 49.06 -0.95
C TYR A 167 26.99 47.56 -1.19
N THR A 168 26.93 46.75 -0.13
CA THR A 168 26.54 45.33 -0.21
C THR A 168 25.03 45.12 -0.24
N LEU A 169 24.24 46.02 0.36
CA LEU A 169 22.79 45.90 0.37
C LEU A 169 22.17 46.05 -1.04
N ILE A 170 22.71 46.97 -1.85
CA ILE A 170 22.22 47.29 -3.20
C ILE A 170 22.21 46.06 -4.14
N PRO A 171 23.32 45.33 -4.37
CA PRO A 171 23.30 44.16 -5.25
C PRO A 171 22.44 43.01 -4.69
N VAL A 172 22.36 42.83 -3.37
CA VAL A 172 21.48 41.82 -2.76
C VAL A 172 20.00 42.14 -3.02
N ILE A 173 19.60 43.42 -2.88
CA ILE A 173 18.25 43.88 -3.22
C ILE A 173 17.98 43.72 -4.71
N ALA A 174 18.94 44.04 -5.59
CA ALA A 174 18.78 43.87 -7.04
C ALA A 174 18.60 42.40 -7.44
N ILE A 175 19.38 41.48 -6.87
CA ILE A 175 19.25 40.03 -7.09
C ILE A 175 17.88 39.53 -6.61
N LEU A 176 17.44 39.94 -5.41
CA LEU A 176 16.10 39.64 -4.91
C LEU A 176 15.00 40.17 -5.85
N PHE A 177 15.16 41.38 -6.39
CA PHE A 177 14.18 41.96 -7.31
C PHE A 177 14.10 41.19 -8.64
N VAL A 178 15.23 40.72 -9.18
CA VAL A 178 15.28 39.88 -10.39
C VAL A 178 14.65 38.51 -10.14
N LEU A 179 14.96 37.85 -9.02
CA LEU A 179 14.36 36.57 -8.63
C LEU A 179 12.84 36.70 -8.44
N CYS A 180 12.39 37.77 -7.79
CA CYS A 180 10.96 38.08 -7.63
C CYS A 180 10.28 38.50 -8.95
N TYR A 181 11.00 39.04 -9.94
CA TYR A 181 10.41 39.36 -11.24
C TYR A 181 10.01 38.08 -12.00
N GLY A 182 10.76 36.99 -11.82
CA GLY A 182 10.41 35.67 -12.36
C GLY A 182 9.06 35.13 -11.87
N SER A 183 8.64 35.45 -10.64
CA SER A 183 7.33 35.00 -10.11
C SER A 183 6.13 35.64 -10.83
N ARG A 184 6.34 36.73 -11.59
CA ARG A 184 5.30 37.43 -12.34
C ARG A 184 4.84 36.70 -13.61
N TYR A 185 5.58 35.68 -14.06
CA TYR A 185 5.28 34.90 -15.28
C TYR A 185 4.64 33.53 -15.01
N TYR A 186 4.31 33.21 -13.75
CA TYR A 186 3.60 31.97 -13.42
C TYR A 186 2.10 32.09 -13.75
N THR A 187 1.73 31.65 -14.96
CA THR A 187 0.33 31.39 -15.32
C THR A 187 -0.13 30.08 -14.66
N VAL A 188 -0.76 30.18 -13.48
CA VAL A 188 -1.40 29.04 -12.82
C VAL A 188 -2.70 28.70 -13.57
N THR A 189 -2.64 27.74 -14.48
CA THR A 189 -3.81 27.19 -15.17
C THR A 189 -4.59 26.28 -14.23
N THR A 190 -5.79 26.70 -13.84
CA THR A 190 -6.69 25.93 -12.96
C THR A 190 -7.70 25.07 -13.72
N ASP A 191 -7.65 25.04 -15.06
CA ASP A 191 -8.47 24.13 -15.85
C ASP A 191 -7.86 22.72 -15.81
N PRO A 192 -8.58 21.69 -15.33
CA PRO A 192 -8.04 20.34 -15.30
C PRO A 192 -7.79 19.79 -16.71
N VAL A 193 -8.58 20.14 -17.74
CA VAL A 193 -8.46 19.51 -19.07
C VAL A 193 -7.13 19.87 -19.72
N ASP A 194 -6.75 21.15 -19.72
CA ASP A 194 -5.44 21.59 -20.20
C ASP A 194 -4.30 21.01 -19.34
N LEU A 195 -4.51 20.83 -18.02
CA LEU A 195 -3.55 20.19 -17.14
C LEU A 195 -3.33 18.71 -17.49
N TRP A 196 -4.36 17.95 -17.87
CA TRP A 196 -4.24 16.55 -18.29
C TRP A 196 -3.73 16.38 -19.73
N VAL A 197 -3.98 17.36 -20.62
CA VAL A 197 -3.66 17.27 -22.07
C VAL A 197 -2.28 17.85 -22.42
N ALA A 198 -1.70 18.71 -21.59
CA ALA A 198 -0.38 19.28 -21.84
C ALA A 198 0.74 18.21 -21.93
N HIS A 199 1.58 18.30 -22.97
CA HIS A 199 2.76 17.44 -23.20
C HIS A 199 3.76 17.40 -22.02
N ASN A 200 3.69 18.37 -21.12
CA ASN A 200 4.60 18.55 -20.00
C ASN A 200 3.98 18.13 -18.65
N SER A 201 2.81 17.48 -18.67
CA SER A 201 2.03 17.20 -17.47
C SER A 201 2.65 16.13 -16.58
N ARG A 202 2.47 16.30 -15.26
CA ARG A 202 2.70 15.29 -14.22
C ARG A 202 1.40 14.69 -13.67
N ALA A 203 0.26 15.01 -14.27
CA ALA A 203 -1.03 14.55 -13.78
C ALA A 203 -1.18 13.03 -14.03
N LEU A 204 -1.12 12.24 -12.95
CA LEU A 204 -1.17 10.78 -13.01
C LEU A 204 -2.63 10.29 -12.91
N PRO A 205 -3.07 9.33 -13.76
CA PRO A 205 -4.41 8.79 -13.69
C PRO A 205 -4.77 8.32 -12.26
N PRO A 206 -5.89 8.73 -11.66
CA PRO A 206 -6.09 8.48 -10.23
C PRO A 206 -6.17 7.00 -9.85
N LEU A 207 -6.66 6.17 -10.77
CA LEU A 207 -6.71 4.72 -10.61
C LEU A 207 -5.30 4.09 -10.52
N PHE A 208 -4.30 4.67 -11.19
CA PHE A 208 -2.90 4.23 -11.11
C PHE A 208 -2.29 4.50 -9.73
N VAL A 209 -2.63 5.63 -9.11
CA VAL A 209 -2.22 5.95 -7.73
C VAL A 209 -2.90 5.01 -6.73
N ILE A 210 -4.19 4.71 -6.93
CA ILE A 210 -4.94 3.78 -6.07
C ILE A 210 -4.40 2.34 -6.20
N GLU A 211 -4.17 1.85 -7.42
CA GLU A 211 -3.59 0.52 -7.68
C GLU A 211 -2.20 0.39 -7.06
N PHE A 212 -1.34 1.41 -7.20
CA PHE A 212 -0.02 1.41 -6.59
C PHE A 212 -0.08 1.39 -5.05
N LEU A 213 -1.02 2.11 -4.43
CA LEU A 213 -1.23 2.06 -2.97
C LEU A 213 -1.73 0.70 -2.49
N HIS A 214 -2.59 0.02 -3.26
CA HIS A 214 -2.96 -1.38 -2.99
C HIS A 214 -1.75 -2.31 -3.10
N ARG A 215 -0.94 -2.17 -4.16
CA ARG A 215 0.26 -2.99 -4.35
C ARG A 215 1.31 -2.82 -3.25
N ILE A 216 1.48 -1.61 -2.69
CA ILE A 216 2.30 -1.39 -1.48
C ILE A 216 1.79 -2.22 -0.30
N MET A 217 0.46 -2.23 -0.07
CA MET A 217 -0.14 -2.98 1.02
C MET A 217 0.06 -4.50 0.85
N ASP A 218 -0.15 -5.03 -0.36
CA ASP A 218 0.07 -6.45 -0.67
C ASP A 218 1.52 -6.88 -0.39
N ILE A 219 2.49 -6.05 -0.81
CA ILE A 219 3.92 -6.29 -0.57
C ILE A 219 4.25 -6.20 0.92
N PHE A 220 3.67 -5.27 1.68
CA PHE A 220 3.88 -5.17 3.12
C PHE A 220 3.27 -6.37 3.88
N GLU A 221 2.14 -6.92 3.44
CA GLU A 221 1.59 -8.15 4.02
C GLU A 221 2.45 -9.38 3.70
N ASP A 222 3.01 -9.49 2.50
CA ASP A 222 3.93 -10.58 2.13
C ASP A 222 5.32 -10.48 2.83
N TYR A 223 5.79 -9.26 3.13
CA TYR A 223 7.04 -9.05 3.89
C TYR A 223 6.90 -9.24 5.40
N PHE A 224 5.81 -8.73 5.98
CA PHE A 224 5.65 -8.60 7.44
C PHE A 224 4.54 -9.48 8.04
N GLY A 225 3.75 -10.17 7.21
CA GLY A 225 2.64 -11.05 7.60
C GLY A 225 1.34 -10.32 7.94
N GLU A 226 1.42 -9.24 8.71
CA GLU A 226 0.29 -8.36 9.01
C GLU A 226 0.72 -6.89 8.90
N CYS A 227 0.03 -6.07 8.10
CA CYS A 227 0.32 -4.64 7.95
C CYS A 227 -0.21 -3.81 9.14
N THR A 228 0.42 -3.96 10.32
CA THR A 228 0.07 -3.22 11.54
C THR A 228 1.02 -2.04 11.80
N GLU A 229 0.59 -1.09 12.63
CA GLU A 229 1.45 0.01 13.09
C GLU A 229 2.71 -0.49 13.81
N LYS A 230 2.62 -1.63 14.50
CA LYS A 230 3.78 -2.26 15.14
C LYS A 230 4.71 -2.84 14.08
N SER A 231 4.18 -3.61 13.12
CA SER A 231 4.95 -4.22 12.03
C SER A 231 5.78 -3.18 11.27
N ILE A 232 5.18 -2.04 10.94
CA ILE A 232 5.85 -0.92 10.24
C ILE A 232 6.94 -0.28 11.12
N LYS A 233 6.67 -0.07 12.42
CA LYS A 233 7.66 0.52 13.35
C LYS A 233 8.85 -0.41 13.62
N ASP A 234 8.59 -1.71 13.76
CA ASP A 234 9.61 -2.72 14.07
C ASP A 234 10.51 -3.00 12.85
N ASN A 235 10.08 -2.66 11.62
CA ASN A 235 10.81 -2.93 10.37
C ASN A 235 11.02 -1.68 9.49
N TYR A 236 11.04 -0.47 10.08
CA TYR A 236 10.97 0.79 9.32
C TYR A 236 12.07 0.98 8.27
N VAL A 237 13.25 0.39 8.45
CA VAL A 237 14.36 0.44 7.47
C VAL A 237 13.95 -0.26 6.16
N ILE A 238 13.44 -1.49 6.27
CA ILE A 238 12.98 -2.30 5.14
C ILE A 238 11.77 -1.64 4.46
N VAL A 239 10.90 -0.96 5.23
CA VAL A 239 9.79 -0.16 4.67
C VAL A 239 10.32 1.00 3.81
N TYR A 240 11.40 1.68 4.21
CA TYR A 240 12.02 2.72 3.38
C TYR A 240 12.71 2.14 2.14
N GLU A 241 13.49 1.06 2.29
CA GLU A 241 14.15 0.38 1.17
C GLU A 241 13.13 -0.09 0.12
N LEU A 242 12.02 -0.69 0.55
CA LEU A 242 10.93 -1.11 -0.34
C LEU A 242 10.31 0.06 -1.10
N LEU A 243 10.01 1.18 -0.43
CA LEU A 243 9.41 2.34 -1.09
C LEU A 243 10.37 3.05 -2.06
N ASP A 244 11.68 2.98 -1.80
CA ASP A 244 12.75 3.57 -2.63
C ASP A 244 13.01 2.74 -3.91
N GLU A 245 12.82 1.42 -3.86
CA GLU A 245 12.95 0.49 -5.00
C GLU A 245 11.63 0.32 -5.78
N MET A 246 10.48 0.39 -5.10
CA MET A 246 9.17 0.31 -5.74
C MET A 246 8.85 1.51 -6.61
N LEU A 247 9.46 2.68 -6.39
CA LEU A 247 9.15 3.92 -7.09
C LEU A 247 10.31 4.93 -7.14
N ASP A 248 10.63 5.38 -8.36
CA ASP A 248 11.54 6.49 -8.61
C ASP A 248 10.76 7.68 -9.18
N SER A 249 11.00 8.88 -8.66
CA SER A 249 10.56 10.16 -9.25
C SER A 249 9.05 10.27 -9.55
N GLY A 250 8.22 9.50 -8.84
CA GLY A 250 6.76 9.45 -9.01
C GLY A 250 6.25 8.33 -9.93
N LEU A 251 7.13 7.49 -10.48
CA LEU A 251 6.81 6.36 -11.34
C LEU A 251 7.15 5.03 -10.65
N PRO A 252 6.19 4.07 -10.55
CA PRO A 252 6.47 2.74 -10.03
C PRO A 252 7.48 2.00 -10.93
N LEU A 253 8.48 1.39 -10.31
CA LEU A 253 9.50 0.55 -10.97
C LEU A 253 9.31 -0.92 -10.61
N ALA A 254 9.91 -1.40 -9.53
CA ALA A 254 9.87 -2.80 -9.13
C ALA A 254 8.66 -3.09 -8.23
N THR A 255 7.51 -3.38 -8.82
CA THR A 255 6.25 -3.66 -8.08
C THR A 255 5.94 -5.15 -7.89
N GLU A 256 6.88 -6.04 -8.20
CA GLU A 256 6.70 -7.49 -8.19
C GLU A 256 7.53 -8.14 -7.07
N THR A 257 6.86 -8.82 -6.13
CA THR A 257 7.44 -9.14 -4.82
C THR A 257 8.63 -10.11 -4.86
N ASN A 258 8.80 -10.91 -5.93
CA ASN A 258 9.97 -11.79 -6.05
C ASN A 258 11.25 -10.99 -6.34
N ILE A 259 11.17 -9.99 -7.23
CA ILE A 259 12.28 -9.08 -7.55
C ILE A 259 12.67 -8.31 -6.29
N LEU A 260 11.68 -7.74 -5.60
CA LEU A 260 11.90 -7.05 -4.32
C LEU A 260 12.54 -7.98 -3.28
N LYS A 261 12.11 -9.25 -3.16
CA LYS A 261 12.68 -10.23 -2.20
C LYS A 261 14.11 -10.66 -2.50
N GLU A 262 14.54 -10.55 -3.76
CA GLU A 262 15.92 -10.80 -4.18
C GLU A 262 16.84 -9.61 -3.83
N LEU A 263 16.38 -8.38 -4.12
CA LEU A 263 17.08 -7.13 -3.83
C LEU A 263 17.11 -6.80 -2.32
N ILE A 264 15.94 -6.85 -1.67
CA ILE A 264 15.67 -6.42 -0.29
C ILE A 264 15.16 -7.64 0.49
N LYS A 265 16.05 -8.31 1.22
CA LYS A 265 15.76 -9.61 1.85
C LYS A 265 14.81 -9.47 3.06
N PRO A 266 13.68 -10.19 3.11
CA PRO A 266 12.74 -10.10 4.23
C PRO A 266 13.38 -10.41 5.60
N PRO A 267 12.91 -9.77 6.68
CA PRO A 267 13.49 -9.95 8.03
C PRO A 267 13.32 -11.39 8.55
N ASN A 268 12.29 -12.08 8.07
CA ASN A 268 12.02 -13.49 8.37
C ASN A 268 12.95 -14.47 7.64
N LEU A 269 13.57 -14.06 6.53
CA LEU A 269 14.59 -14.83 5.82
C LEU A 269 15.95 -14.68 6.50
N LEU A 270 16.35 -13.45 6.83
CA LEU A 270 17.61 -13.16 7.54
C LEU A 270 17.73 -13.96 8.84
N ARG A 271 16.63 -14.08 9.61
CA ARG A 271 16.55 -14.85 10.86
C ARG A 271 16.77 -16.36 10.69
N LYS A 272 16.49 -16.92 9.50
CA LYS A 272 16.83 -18.31 9.17
C LYS A 272 18.31 -18.40 8.78
N VAL A 273 18.79 -17.49 7.93
CA VAL A 273 20.18 -17.48 7.46
C VAL A 273 21.16 -17.33 8.63
N THR A 274 20.91 -16.45 9.60
CA THR A 274 21.78 -16.30 10.79
C THR A 274 21.82 -17.52 11.69
N SER A 275 20.84 -18.43 11.62
CA SER A 275 20.87 -19.72 12.33
C SER A 275 21.74 -20.79 11.64
N PHE A 276 22.14 -20.56 10.38
CA PHE A 276 23.11 -21.39 9.65
C PHE A 276 24.52 -20.77 9.65
N VAL A 277 24.62 -19.44 9.49
CA VAL A 277 25.90 -18.71 9.33
C VAL A 277 26.74 -18.63 10.62
N THR A 278 26.25 -19.13 11.77
CA THR A 278 27.10 -19.44 12.93
C THR A 278 27.98 -20.69 12.75
N ARG A 279 27.94 -21.34 11.58
CA ARG A 279 28.96 -22.28 11.10
C ARG A 279 29.47 -21.83 9.74
N ASP A 280 30.80 -21.83 9.63
CA ASP A 280 31.60 -21.74 8.41
C ASP A 280 31.43 -20.43 7.58
N SER A 281 32.19 -19.41 7.99
CA SER A 281 32.31 -18.14 7.28
C SER A 281 33.31 -18.22 6.11
N THR A 282 32.84 -18.17 4.87
CA THR A 282 33.46 -17.47 3.71
C THR A 282 32.53 -17.56 2.49
N ASN A 283 32.77 -16.73 1.47
CA ASN A 283 32.10 -16.78 0.16
C ASN A 283 30.56 -16.59 0.19
N ALA A 284 30.11 -15.44 0.68
CA ALA A 284 28.77 -14.93 0.38
C ALA A 284 28.70 -14.42 -1.08
N THR A 285 28.82 -15.34 -2.04
CA THR A 285 28.66 -15.05 -3.46
C THR A 285 27.26 -14.52 -3.71
N LEU A 286 27.16 -13.27 -4.19
CA LEU A 286 25.90 -12.73 -4.72
C LEU A 286 25.40 -13.68 -5.81
N PRO A 287 24.14 -14.15 -5.76
CA PRO A 287 23.66 -15.15 -6.72
C PRO A 287 23.56 -14.52 -8.11
N SER A 288 24.59 -14.72 -8.94
CA SER A 288 24.60 -14.29 -10.34
C SER A 288 23.77 -15.22 -11.24
N LYS A 289 22.57 -15.58 -10.78
CA LYS A 289 21.52 -16.14 -11.64
C LYS A 289 20.71 -14.95 -12.14
N GLY A 290 20.63 -14.80 -13.46
CA GLY A 290 19.92 -13.66 -14.05
C GLY A 290 18.46 -13.64 -13.62
N LEU A 291 17.93 -12.43 -13.37
CA LEU A 291 16.53 -12.17 -13.10
C LEU A 291 15.65 -13.00 -14.04
N SER A 292 14.69 -13.73 -13.49
CA SER A 292 13.69 -14.43 -14.30
C SER A 292 12.96 -13.44 -15.21
N HIS A 293 12.84 -13.75 -16.50
CA HIS A 293 12.03 -13.00 -17.49
C HIS A 293 10.50 -13.05 -17.17
N ILE A 294 10.14 -13.60 -16.01
CA ILE A 294 8.79 -13.87 -15.54
C ILE A 294 8.76 -13.38 -14.08
N PRO A 295 8.44 -12.10 -13.82
CA PRO A 295 8.73 -11.46 -12.53
C PRO A 295 7.91 -12.02 -11.36
N TRP A 296 6.73 -12.57 -11.66
CA TRP A 296 5.83 -13.17 -10.68
C TRP A 296 6.19 -14.62 -10.29
N ARG A 297 7.26 -15.23 -10.85
CA ARG A 297 7.69 -16.60 -10.50
C ARG A 297 9.23 -16.72 -10.38
N PRO A 298 9.77 -17.03 -9.18
CA PRO A 298 11.21 -17.21 -8.99
C PRO A 298 11.72 -18.53 -9.60
N LEU A 299 13.03 -18.59 -9.84
CA LEU A 299 13.72 -19.77 -10.39
C LEU A 299 13.93 -20.88 -9.33
N ASP A 300 14.27 -22.07 -9.80
CA ASP A 300 14.69 -23.24 -9.00
C ASP A 300 13.71 -23.71 -7.88
N ILE A 301 12.43 -23.34 -7.96
CA ILE A 301 11.40 -23.83 -7.02
C ILE A 301 11.38 -25.36 -7.05
N TYR A 302 11.37 -26.00 -5.88
CA TYR A 302 11.29 -27.46 -5.75
C TYR A 302 10.26 -27.89 -4.71
N TYR A 303 9.37 -28.79 -5.12
CA TYR A 303 8.39 -29.46 -4.28
C TYR A 303 8.50 -30.98 -4.39
N ARG A 304 8.53 -31.67 -3.24
CA ARG A 304 8.48 -33.13 -3.15
C ARG A 304 7.17 -33.71 -3.73
N ASN A 305 6.06 -33.02 -3.47
CA ASN A 305 4.74 -33.34 -4.02
C ASN A 305 4.33 -32.17 -4.91
N ASN A 306 4.13 -32.41 -6.20
CA ASN A 306 3.75 -31.36 -7.15
C ASN A 306 2.22 -31.34 -7.30
N GLU A 307 1.59 -30.22 -6.93
CA GLU A 307 0.14 -30.09 -6.76
C GLU A 307 -0.35 -28.75 -7.31
N ALA A 308 -1.48 -28.75 -8.00
CA ALA A 308 -2.16 -27.55 -8.49
C ALA A 308 -3.66 -27.64 -8.19
N PHE A 309 -4.18 -26.70 -7.41
CA PHE A 309 -5.60 -26.60 -7.05
C PHE A 309 -6.24 -25.34 -7.64
N PHE A 310 -7.45 -25.50 -8.16
CA PHE A 310 -8.26 -24.43 -8.76
C PHE A 310 -9.62 -24.39 -8.06
N ASP A 311 -9.83 -23.36 -7.24
CA ASP A 311 -11.07 -23.09 -6.53
C ASP A 311 -11.89 -22.07 -7.34
N VAL A 312 -12.87 -22.58 -8.11
CA VAL A 312 -13.86 -21.78 -8.82
C VAL A 312 -14.93 -21.37 -7.80
N VAL A 313 -14.98 -20.08 -7.47
CA VAL A 313 -15.89 -19.53 -6.47
C VAL A 313 -16.80 -18.49 -7.10
N GLU A 314 -18.10 -18.60 -6.85
CA GLU A 314 -19.12 -17.69 -7.35
C GLU A 314 -19.91 -17.05 -6.20
N GLU A 315 -20.22 -15.77 -6.34
CA GLU A 315 -21.08 -14.99 -5.45
C GLU A 315 -22.28 -14.50 -6.25
N ILE A 316 -23.50 -14.85 -5.81
CA ILE A 316 -24.74 -14.37 -6.44
C ILE A 316 -25.14 -13.04 -5.79
N ASP A 317 -25.29 -12.00 -6.60
CA ASP A 317 -26.05 -10.79 -6.24
C ASP A 317 -27.45 -10.92 -6.86
N ALA A 318 -28.50 -10.67 -6.09
CA ALA A 318 -29.89 -10.84 -6.53
C ALA A 318 -30.89 -10.02 -5.71
N ILE A 319 -31.82 -9.39 -6.41
CA ILE A 319 -32.97 -8.67 -5.83
C ILE A 319 -34.25 -9.29 -6.39
N ILE A 320 -35.08 -9.81 -5.48
CA ILE A 320 -36.37 -10.43 -5.77
C ILE A 320 -37.49 -9.49 -5.29
N ASP A 321 -38.56 -9.39 -6.06
CA ASP A 321 -39.75 -8.63 -5.69
C ASP A 321 -40.68 -9.41 -4.74
N GLN A 322 -41.72 -8.74 -4.25
CA GLN A 322 -42.71 -9.32 -3.33
C GLN A 322 -43.49 -10.52 -3.91
N HIS A 323 -43.54 -10.67 -5.24
CA HIS A 323 -44.25 -11.74 -5.95
C HIS A 323 -43.32 -12.91 -6.33
N GLY A 324 -42.01 -12.79 -6.08
CA GLY A 324 -41.00 -13.79 -6.45
C GLY A 324 -40.36 -13.59 -7.84
N ALA A 325 -40.61 -12.45 -8.49
CA ALA A 325 -39.98 -12.08 -9.76
C ALA A 325 -38.56 -11.54 -9.55
N ILE A 326 -37.68 -11.78 -10.52
CA ILE A 326 -36.28 -11.34 -10.47
C ILE A 326 -36.22 -9.89 -10.97
N VAL A 327 -35.81 -8.97 -10.10
CA VAL A 327 -35.61 -7.54 -10.45
C VAL A 327 -34.19 -7.31 -10.95
N MET A 328 -33.23 -7.99 -10.34
CA MET A 328 -31.81 -7.98 -10.66
C MET A 328 -31.23 -9.33 -10.29
N SER A 329 -30.35 -9.89 -11.09
CA SER A 329 -29.47 -10.98 -10.65
C SER A 329 -28.20 -11.02 -11.49
N GLU A 330 -27.08 -11.20 -10.83
CA GLU A 330 -25.73 -11.17 -11.39
C GLU A 330 -24.86 -12.25 -10.71
N ILE A 331 -23.85 -12.75 -11.41
CA ILE A 331 -22.77 -13.53 -10.80
C ILE A 331 -21.47 -12.73 -10.82
N GLN A 332 -20.82 -12.67 -9.66
CA GLN A 332 -19.45 -12.22 -9.51
C GLN A 332 -18.62 -13.44 -9.12
N GLY A 333 -17.73 -13.89 -10.01
CA GLY A 333 -16.95 -15.11 -9.85
C GLY A 333 -15.46 -14.88 -9.92
N TYR A 334 -14.69 -15.85 -9.44
CA TYR A 334 -13.23 -15.85 -9.53
C TYR A 334 -12.66 -17.27 -9.46
N ILE A 335 -11.43 -17.42 -9.92
CA ILE A 335 -10.67 -18.67 -9.80
C ILE A 335 -9.42 -18.38 -8.95
N ASP A 336 -9.48 -18.76 -7.68
CA ASP A 336 -8.32 -18.72 -6.79
C ASP A 336 -7.53 -20.02 -6.94
N CYS A 337 -6.22 -19.89 -7.09
CA CYS A 337 -5.30 -20.98 -7.34
C CYS A 337 -4.40 -21.22 -6.13
N CYS A 338 -4.10 -22.48 -5.84
CA CYS A 338 -3.02 -22.88 -4.94
C CYS A 338 -2.07 -23.80 -5.70
N ILE A 339 -0.91 -23.25 -6.07
CA ILE A 339 0.09 -23.87 -6.93
C ILE A 339 1.32 -24.22 -6.09
N LYS A 340 1.74 -25.49 -6.15
CA LYS A 340 2.96 -26.02 -5.55
C LYS A 340 3.65 -26.87 -6.60
N LEU A 341 4.29 -26.22 -7.55
CA LEU A 341 4.88 -26.86 -8.72
C LEU A 341 6.37 -26.51 -8.78
N SER A 342 7.20 -27.50 -9.13
CA SER A 342 8.64 -27.32 -9.27
C SER A 342 9.00 -26.69 -10.62
N GLY A 343 10.12 -25.98 -10.69
CA GLY A 343 10.64 -25.39 -11.92
C GLY A 343 9.73 -24.30 -12.52
N MET A 344 9.61 -24.28 -13.85
CA MET A 344 8.90 -23.24 -14.63
C MET A 344 7.76 -23.83 -15.48
N PRO A 345 6.72 -24.41 -14.85
CA PRO A 345 5.61 -25.05 -15.54
C PRO A 345 4.78 -24.05 -16.34
N ASP A 346 4.48 -24.38 -17.60
CA ASP A 346 3.53 -23.64 -18.42
C ASP A 346 2.17 -24.33 -18.37
N LEU A 347 1.19 -23.69 -17.75
CA LEU A 347 -0.16 -24.21 -17.57
C LEU A 347 -1.09 -23.74 -18.68
N THR A 348 -2.01 -24.62 -19.06
CA THR A 348 -3.08 -24.33 -20.01
C THR A 348 -4.41 -24.84 -19.46
N LEU A 349 -5.37 -23.96 -19.25
CA LEU A 349 -6.70 -24.26 -18.71
C LEU A 349 -7.77 -23.89 -19.75
N THR A 350 -8.64 -24.86 -20.07
CA THR A 350 -9.76 -24.67 -21.01
C THR A 350 -11.11 -24.84 -20.31
N PHE A 351 -12.12 -24.10 -20.77
CA PHE A 351 -13.50 -24.17 -20.27
C PHE A 351 -14.41 -24.93 -21.25
N VAL A 352 -15.45 -25.59 -20.73
CA VAL A 352 -16.43 -26.31 -21.57
C VAL A 352 -17.27 -25.35 -22.42
N ASN A 353 -17.53 -24.14 -21.92
CA ASN A 353 -18.09 -23.03 -22.68
C ASN A 353 -17.48 -21.72 -22.15
N PRO A 354 -16.50 -21.11 -22.84
CA PRO A 354 -15.93 -19.83 -22.44
C PRO A 354 -16.85 -18.64 -22.74
N ASN A 355 -17.86 -18.81 -23.61
CA ASN A 355 -18.81 -17.76 -23.99
C ASN A 355 -19.86 -17.49 -22.88
N LEU A 356 -19.61 -17.94 -21.65
CA LEU A 356 -20.38 -17.64 -20.44
C LEU A 356 -19.82 -16.46 -19.66
N PHE A 357 -18.64 -15.94 -20.03
CA PHE A 357 -18.06 -14.76 -19.40
C PHE A 357 -18.46 -13.51 -20.19
N ASP A 358 -19.06 -12.51 -19.53
CA ASP A 358 -19.35 -11.20 -20.14
C ASP A 358 -18.14 -10.25 -20.00
N ASP A 359 -17.64 -10.07 -18.76
CA ASP A 359 -16.42 -9.32 -18.45
C ASP A 359 -15.44 -10.22 -17.67
N VAL A 360 -14.13 -10.12 -17.98
CA VAL A 360 -13.06 -10.88 -17.29
C VAL A 360 -11.86 -9.98 -17.00
N SER A 361 -11.31 -10.11 -15.79
CA SER A 361 -10.03 -9.55 -15.38
C SER A 361 -9.04 -10.67 -15.11
N PHE A 362 -7.81 -10.53 -15.60
CA PHE A 362 -6.79 -11.59 -15.57
C PHE A 362 -5.62 -11.22 -14.67
N HIS A 363 -5.00 -12.23 -14.05
CA HIS A 363 -3.67 -12.07 -13.47
C HIS A 363 -2.64 -11.75 -14.58
N PRO A 364 -1.61 -10.90 -14.33
CA PRO A 364 -0.55 -10.58 -15.31
C PRO A 364 0.18 -11.79 -15.91
N CYS A 365 0.08 -12.97 -15.28
CA CYS A 365 0.65 -14.21 -15.81
C CYS A 365 -0.10 -14.78 -17.03
N VAL A 366 -1.32 -14.32 -17.33
CA VAL A 366 -2.15 -14.83 -18.43
C VAL A 366 -1.78 -14.14 -19.74
N ARG A 367 -1.49 -14.95 -20.76
CA ARG A 367 -1.16 -14.49 -22.11
C ARG A 367 -2.43 -14.02 -22.85
N LEU A 368 -2.83 -12.76 -22.64
CA LEU A 368 -4.08 -12.17 -23.15
C LEU A 368 -4.35 -12.50 -24.64
N ARG A 369 -3.37 -12.35 -25.53
CA ARG A 369 -3.51 -12.69 -26.97
C ARG A 369 -3.97 -14.12 -27.26
N LYS A 370 -3.71 -15.08 -26.37
CA LYS A 370 -4.17 -16.47 -26.53
C LYS A 370 -5.57 -16.67 -25.94
N TRP A 371 -5.95 -15.90 -24.93
CA TRP A 371 -7.35 -15.79 -24.51
C TRP A 371 -8.22 -15.14 -25.61
N GLU A 372 -7.75 -14.06 -26.21
CA GLU A 372 -8.47 -13.31 -27.26
C GLU A 372 -8.71 -14.14 -28.54
N ASN A 373 -7.73 -14.97 -28.94
CA ASN A 373 -7.80 -15.76 -30.17
C ASN A 373 -8.38 -17.18 -30.00
N GLU A 374 -8.17 -17.82 -28.84
CA GLU A 374 -8.50 -19.25 -28.63
C GLU A 374 -9.49 -19.47 -27.47
N HIS A 375 -9.78 -18.45 -26.64
CA HIS A 375 -10.44 -18.58 -25.34
C HIS A 375 -9.78 -19.60 -24.39
N VAL A 376 -8.44 -19.66 -24.45
CA VAL A 376 -7.60 -20.55 -23.65
C VAL A 376 -6.78 -19.74 -22.64
N LEU A 377 -6.90 -20.04 -21.34
CA LEU A 377 -6.01 -19.48 -20.32
C LEU A 377 -4.66 -20.18 -20.42
N SER A 378 -3.62 -19.46 -20.86
CA SER A 378 -2.25 -19.97 -20.98
C SER A 378 -1.30 -19.09 -20.17
N PHE A 379 -0.63 -19.67 -19.18
CA PHE A 379 0.07 -18.93 -18.13
C PHE A 379 1.15 -19.75 -17.43
N ILE A 380 2.25 -19.11 -17.06
CA ILE A 380 3.22 -19.67 -16.11
C ILE A 380 2.87 -19.10 -14.73
N PRO A 381 2.41 -19.91 -13.77
CA PRO A 381 1.76 -19.43 -12.55
C PRO A 381 2.75 -18.86 -11.52
N PRO A 382 2.38 -17.79 -10.78
CA PRO A 382 2.95 -17.51 -9.48
C PRO A 382 2.94 -18.75 -8.57
N ASP A 383 3.85 -18.76 -7.60
CA ASP A 383 3.96 -19.85 -6.63
C ASP A 383 3.08 -19.59 -5.40
N GLY A 384 2.54 -20.64 -4.78
CA GLY A 384 1.62 -20.51 -3.66
C GLY A 384 0.20 -20.10 -4.08
N ASN A 385 -0.37 -19.11 -3.39
CA ASN A 385 -1.77 -18.71 -3.54
C ASN A 385 -1.90 -17.41 -4.35
N PHE A 386 -2.70 -17.41 -5.42
CA PHE A 386 -3.02 -16.19 -6.19
C PHE A 386 -4.38 -16.31 -6.89
N ARG A 387 -4.99 -15.18 -7.27
CA ARG A 387 -6.19 -15.16 -8.12
C ARG A 387 -5.79 -15.18 -9.59
N LEU A 388 -6.24 -16.18 -10.34
CA LEU A 388 -5.94 -16.34 -11.77
C LEU A 388 -6.82 -15.48 -12.66
N ILE A 389 -8.13 -15.48 -12.40
CA ILE A 389 -9.11 -14.59 -13.02
C ILE A 389 -10.18 -14.14 -12.00
N SER A 390 -10.72 -12.95 -12.23
CA SER A 390 -12.03 -12.51 -11.75
C SER A 390 -12.96 -12.38 -12.95
N TYR A 391 -14.25 -12.70 -12.81
CA TYR A 391 -15.20 -12.63 -13.91
C TYR A 391 -16.59 -12.19 -13.47
N HIS A 392 -17.34 -11.59 -14.39
CA HIS A 392 -18.74 -11.21 -14.22
C HIS A 392 -19.60 -11.91 -15.28
N ILE A 393 -20.84 -12.22 -14.88
CA ILE A 393 -21.85 -12.78 -15.78
C ILE A 393 -23.17 -12.05 -15.56
N ALA A 394 -23.62 -11.36 -16.60
CA ALA A 394 -24.89 -10.66 -16.68
C ALA A 394 -25.97 -11.65 -17.11
N ILE A 395 -27.02 -11.83 -16.31
CA ILE A 395 -27.94 -12.96 -16.44
C ILE A 395 -29.01 -12.69 -17.52
N GLN A 396 -28.58 -12.69 -18.78
CA GLN A 396 -29.46 -12.56 -19.96
C GLN A 396 -30.32 -13.80 -20.19
N ASN A 397 -29.86 -14.97 -19.74
CA ASN A 397 -30.60 -16.24 -19.78
C ASN A 397 -30.87 -16.73 -18.35
N ALA A 398 -32.13 -17.04 -18.05
CA ALA A 398 -32.62 -17.20 -16.68
C ALA A 398 -31.91 -18.31 -15.87
N ILE A 399 -30.97 -17.91 -15.00
CA ILE A 399 -30.43 -18.78 -13.97
C ILE A 399 -31.54 -19.18 -12.98
N SER A 400 -31.63 -20.47 -12.70
CA SER A 400 -32.57 -21.03 -11.73
C SER A 400 -32.16 -20.66 -10.30
N ILE A 401 -32.58 -19.47 -9.86
CA ILE A 401 -32.30 -18.96 -8.51
C ILE A 401 -32.60 -20.07 -7.47
N PRO A 402 -31.61 -20.47 -6.67
CA PRO A 402 -31.60 -21.79 -6.01
C PRO A 402 -32.56 -21.89 -4.82
N ILE A 403 -33.09 -20.76 -4.37
CA ILE A 403 -33.95 -20.63 -3.20
C ILE A 403 -35.11 -19.67 -3.52
N SER A 404 -36.30 -20.00 -3.04
CA SER A 404 -37.49 -19.15 -3.05
C SER A 404 -37.97 -19.00 -1.62
N VAL A 405 -38.55 -17.85 -1.26
CA VAL A 405 -39.17 -17.66 0.06
C VAL A 405 -40.57 -17.09 -0.13
N LYS A 406 -41.57 -17.89 0.26
CA LYS A 406 -42.93 -17.40 0.42
C LYS A 406 -43.02 -16.70 1.77
N HIS A 407 -43.52 -15.48 1.77
CA HIS A 407 -43.62 -14.64 2.95
C HIS A 407 -45.07 -14.20 3.17
N HIS A 408 -45.42 -13.98 4.43
CA HIS A 408 -46.71 -13.43 4.83
C HIS A 408 -46.51 -12.65 6.14
N ILE A 409 -46.27 -11.36 6.00
CA ILE A 409 -46.07 -10.42 7.10
C ILE A 409 -47.28 -9.49 7.14
N GLN A 410 -47.93 -9.41 8.30
CA GLN A 410 -49.09 -8.55 8.53
C GLN A 410 -48.98 -7.82 9.87
N TYR A 411 -49.24 -6.52 9.88
CA TYR A 411 -49.43 -5.74 11.09
C TYR A 411 -50.92 -5.47 11.29
N ARG A 412 -51.38 -5.39 12.55
CA ARG A 412 -52.78 -5.12 12.90
C ARG A 412 -52.85 -3.98 13.91
N GLU A 413 -53.93 -3.23 13.84
CA GLU A 413 -54.31 -2.28 14.88
C GLU A 413 -54.58 -3.06 16.19
N GLY A 414 -54.22 -2.50 17.34
CA GLY A 414 -54.19 -3.23 18.60
C GLY A 414 -52.88 -4.01 18.86
N SER A 415 -51.74 -3.36 18.58
CA SER A 415 -50.37 -3.73 19.02
C SER A 415 -49.84 -5.13 18.66
N SER A 416 -50.45 -5.84 17.69
CA SER A 416 -50.04 -7.20 17.30
C SER A 416 -49.89 -7.36 15.79
N GLY A 417 -49.11 -8.35 15.38
CA GLY A 417 -48.90 -8.72 13.98
C GLY A 417 -48.60 -10.20 13.81
N ARG A 418 -48.63 -10.66 12.56
CA ARG A 418 -48.35 -12.03 12.14
C ARG A 418 -47.08 -12.06 11.29
N PHE A 419 -46.21 -13.03 11.54
CA PHE A 419 -45.03 -13.29 10.74
C PHE A 419 -45.00 -14.76 10.33
N GLU A 420 -44.91 -15.00 9.04
CA GLU A 420 -44.78 -16.36 8.49
C GLU A 420 -43.87 -16.34 7.25
N LEU A 421 -42.82 -17.17 7.27
CA LEU A 421 -41.97 -17.44 6.10
C LEU A 421 -41.93 -18.96 5.85
N THR A 422 -41.88 -19.34 4.57
CA THR A 422 -41.67 -20.71 4.10
C THR A 422 -40.58 -20.71 3.02
N VAL A 423 -39.55 -21.53 3.21
CA VAL A 423 -38.39 -21.60 2.32
C VAL A 423 -38.51 -22.79 1.39
N GLU A 424 -38.51 -22.50 0.09
CA GLU A 424 -38.67 -23.47 -0.99
C GLU A 424 -37.37 -23.57 -1.80
N PRO A 425 -36.57 -24.63 -1.62
CA PRO A 425 -35.39 -24.85 -2.46
C PRO A 425 -35.82 -25.18 -3.90
N LYS A 426 -35.20 -24.54 -4.89
CA LYS A 426 -35.36 -24.93 -6.31
C LYS A 426 -34.35 -26.05 -6.65
N GLN A 427 -34.54 -26.71 -7.80
CA GLN A 427 -33.79 -27.91 -8.17
C GLN A 427 -32.33 -27.60 -8.59
N ILE A 428 -31.43 -27.48 -7.61
CA ILE A 428 -29.99 -27.27 -7.82
C ILE A 428 -29.23 -28.56 -8.15
N MET A 429 -29.61 -29.26 -9.22
CA MET A 429 -28.94 -30.48 -9.70
C MET A 429 -28.71 -31.57 -8.61
N GLY A 430 -29.60 -31.65 -7.62
CA GLY A 430 -29.50 -32.59 -6.50
C GLY A 430 -28.42 -32.26 -5.45
N LYS A 431 -27.86 -31.04 -5.44
CA LYS A 431 -27.03 -30.54 -4.34
C LYS A 431 -27.89 -30.18 -3.13
N SER A 432 -27.26 -29.90 -1.99
CA SER A 432 -27.91 -29.28 -0.83
C SER A 432 -27.47 -27.83 -0.68
N LEU A 433 -28.37 -26.99 -0.18
CA LEU A 433 -28.01 -25.69 0.39
C LEU A 433 -27.44 -25.94 1.79
N GLU A 434 -26.31 -25.31 2.11
CA GLU A 434 -25.63 -25.39 3.40
C GLU A 434 -25.44 -23.98 3.98
N ASP A 435 -25.24 -23.89 5.30
CA ASP A 435 -25.10 -22.64 6.06
C ASP A 435 -26.23 -21.61 5.79
N VAL A 436 -27.47 -22.09 5.57
CA VAL A 436 -28.61 -21.24 5.21
C VAL A 436 -29.07 -20.40 6.41
N ILE A 437 -29.03 -19.08 6.23
CA ILE A 437 -29.44 -18.06 7.20
C ILE A 437 -30.35 -17.05 6.48
N ILE A 438 -31.44 -16.65 7.14
CA ILE A 438 -32.27 -15.51 6.74
C ILE A 438 -32.19 -14.45 7.84
N GLU A 439 -31.87 -13.22 7.46
CA GLU A 439 -31.82 -12.05 8.34
C GLU A 439 -32.83 -10.98 7.90
N CYS A 440 -33.54 -10.40 8.86
CA CYS A 440 -34.67 -9.50 8.62
C CYS A 440 -34.59 -8.33 9.61
N THR A 441 -34.45 -7.10 9.10
CA THR A 441 -34.39 -5.89 9.93
C THR A 441 -35.80 -5.33 10.14
N MET A 442 -36.38 -5.61 11.29
CA MET A 442 -37.75 -5.23 11.65
C MET A 442 -37.92 -3.70 11.79
N PRO A 443 -39.13 -3.15 11.50
CA PRO A 443 -39.44 -1.75 11.77
C PRO A 443 -39.22 -1.35 13.23
N LYS A 444 -38.88 -0.07 13.47
CA LYS A 444 -38.59 0.46 14.82
C LYS A 444 -39.73 0.28 15.83
N SER A 445 -40.98 0.26 15.35
CA SER A 445 -42.18 0.04 16.14
C SER A 445 -42.37 -1.41 16.62
N VAL A 446 -41.57 -2.37 16.14
CA VAL A 446 -41.56 -3.75 16.64
C VAL A 446 -40.84 -3.80 18.00
N LEU A 447 -41.59 -4.14 19.05
CA LEU A 447 -41.07 -4.36 20.39
C LEU A 447 -40.37 -5.72 20.51
N ASN A 448 -41.06 -6.80 20.11
CA ASN A 448 -40.59 -8.18 20.24
C ASN A 448 -41.23 -9.11 19.20
N CYS A 449 -40.64 -10.28 18.95
CA CYS A 449 -41.14 -11.32 18.05
C CYS A 449 -41.11 -12.69 18.75
N THR A 450 -42.27 -13.33 18.95
CA THR A 450 -42.34 -14.73 19.43
C THR A 450 -42.59 -15.64 18.24
N LEU A 451 -41.52 -16.26 17.73
CA LEU A 451 -41.53 -17.08 16.52
C LEU A 451 -41.09 -18.52 16.83
N THR A 452 -41.76 -19.49 16.22
CA THR A 452 -41.44 -20.91 16.25
C THR A 452 -40.99 -21.38 14.85
N PRO A 453 -39.70 -21.71 14.67
CA PRO A 453 -39.21 -22.32 13.44
C PRO A 453 -39.48 -23.84 13.44
N SER A 454 -39.84 -24.42 12.28
CA SER A 454 -39.91 -25.88 12.10
C SER A 454 -38.54 -26.53 11.91
N GLN A 455 -37.53 -25.76 11.48
CA GLN A 455 -36.15 -26.17 11.37
C GLN A 455 -35.21 -25.06 11.84
N GLY A 456 -34.14 -25.43 12.56
CA GLY A 456 -33.09 -24.51 12.96
C GLY A 456 -33.43 -23.70 14.20
N LYS A 457 -32.89 -22.47 14.31
CA LYS A 457 -33.08 -21.58 15.46
C LYS A 457 -33.33 -20.14 15.01
N SER A 458 -34.23 -19.45 15.71
CA SER A 458 -34.54 -18.04 15.50
C SER A 458 -34.14 -17.21 16.72
N ILE A 459 -33.49 -16.06 16.49
CA ILE A 459 -33.05 -15.12 17.51
C ILE A 459 -33.46 -13.72 17.06
N PHE A 460 -34.12 -12.96 17.95
CA PHE A 460 -34.45 -11.55 17.72
C PHE A 460 -33.64 -10.66 18.67
N ASP A 461 -32.93 -9.67 18.14
CA ASP A 461 -32.25 -8.62 18.89
C ASP A 461 -33.20 -7.42 19.01
N PRO A 462 -33.84 -7.17 20.18
CA PRO A 462 -34.81 -6.10 20.34
C PRO A 462 -34.19 -4.70 20.36
N VAL A 463 -32.86 -4.59 20.46
CA VAL A 463 -32.12 -3.32 20.44
C VAL A 463 -31.77 -2.95 19.00
N LYS A 464 -31.19 -3.90 18.23
CA LYS A 464 -30.87 -3.69 16.80
C LYS A 464 -32.06 -3.85 15.86
N LYS A 465 -33.17 -4.42 16.35
CA LYS A 465 -34.36 -4.84 15.57
C LYS A 465 -34.05 -5.92 14.51
N ILE A 466 -32.99 -6.71 14.70
CA ILE A 466 -32.59 -7.74 13.75
C ILE A 466 -33.17 -9.09 14.19
N LEU A 467 -33.97 -9.71 13.33
CA LEU A 467 -34.34 -11.12 13.40
C LEU A 467 -33.35 -11.94 12.56
N VAL A 468 -32.75 -12.97 13.16
CA VAL A 468 -31.92 -13.96 12.46
C VAL A 468 -32.57 -15.33 12.60
N TRP A 469 -32.75 -16.05 11.49
CA TRP A 469 -33.18 -17.45 11.45
C TRP A 469 -32.09 -18.29 10.78
N THR A 470 -31.41 -19.10 11.57
CA THR A 470 -30.38 -20.05 11.11
C THR A 470 -31.02 -21.40 10.87
N ILE A 471 -31.18 -21.78 9.59
CA ILE A 471 -31.82 -23.03 9.15
C ILE A 471 -30.80 -24.17 9.09
N GLY A 472 -29.55 -23.85 8.72
CA GLY A 472 -28.48 -24.84 8.53
C GLY A 472 -28.52 -25.46 7.14
N LYS A 473 -28.77 -26.78 7.04
CA LYS A 473 -28.74 -27.53 5.77
C LYS A 473 -30.14 -27.81 5.23
N ILE A 474 -30.35 -27.59 3.93
CA ILE A 474 -31.60 -27.91 3.22
C ILE A 474 -31.27 -28.86 2.06
N GLU A 475 -31.91 -30.03 2.02
CA GLU A 475 -31.78 -30.97 0.90
C GLU A 475 -32.83 -30.67 -0.18
N THR A 476 -32.44 -30.65 -1.45
CA THR A 476 -33.36 -30.33 -2.57
C THR A 476 -33.87 -31.60 -3.27
N LYS A 477 -34.21 -32.64 -2.50
CA LYS A 477 -34.69 -33.93 -3.03
C LYS A 477 -36.16 -33.81 -3.46
N PRO A 478 -36.54 -34.24 -4.68
CA PRO A 478 -37.87 -33.97 -5.25
C PRO A 478 -39.05 -34.67 -4.53
N GLN A 479 -38.78 -35.57 -3.58
CA GLN A 479 -39.80 -36.28 -2.79
C GLN A 479 -40.11 -35.62 -1.43
N ILE A 480 -39.43 -34.51 -1.07
CA ILE A 480 -39.58 -33.86 0.25
C ILE A 480 -40.27 -32.49 0.10
N SER A 481 -41.46 -32.47 -0.52
CA SER A 481 -42.30 -31.26 -0.63
C SER A 481 -43.10 -30.95 0.66
N THR A 482 -43.16 -31.89 1.61
CA THR A 482 -43.98 -31.81 2.82
C THR A 482 -43.29 -31.19 4.03
N ASN A 483 -41.96 -31.27 4.11
CA ASN A 483 -41.15 -30.81 5.24
C ASN A 483 -40.27 -29.60 4.87
N LEU A 484 -40.88 -28.56 4.31
CA LEU A 484 -40.20 -27.29 4.03
C LEU A 484 -39.79 -26.58 5.34
N PRO A 485 -38.63 -25.91 5.40
CA PRO A 485 -38.31 -25.01 6.51
C PRO A 485 -39.33 -23.87 6.56
N THR A 486 -39.97 -23.70 7.72
CA THR A 486 -40.93 -22.63 7.99
C THR A 486 -40.59 -21.94 9.29
N ILE A 487 -40.97 -20.68 9.42
CA ILE A 487 -40.99 -19.96 10.70
C ILE A 487 -42.31 -19.21 10.81
N ARG A 488 -43.00 -19.40 11.94
CA ARG A 488 -44.34 -18.86 12.20
C ARG A 488 -44.38 -18.18 13.54
N GLY A 489 -45.15 -17.11 13.68
CA GLY A 489 -45.44 -16.55 15.00
C GLY A 489 -46.01 -15.16 14.95
N ASN A 490 -45.87 -14.47 16.09
CA ASN A 490 -46.51 -13.19 16.34
C ASN A 490 -45.46 -12.10 16.56
N ILE A 491 -45.74 -10.93 16.00
CA ILE A 491 -45.00 -9.68 16.20
C ILE A 491 -45.77 -8.87 17.26
N PHE A 492 -45.05 -8.24 18.17
CA PHE A 492 -45.61 -7.27 19.12
C PHE A 492 -45.12 -5.89 18.77
N LEU A 493 -46.04 -4.94 18.60
CA LEU A 493 -45.75 -3.54 18.33
C LEU A 493 -45.75 -2.72 19.63
N VAL A 494 -45.03 -1.60 19.64
CA VAL A 494 -45.08 -0.62 20.72
C VAL A 494 -46.47 0.01 20.79
N THR A 495 -47.10 -0.06 21.96
CA THR A 495 -48.44 0.51 22.20
C THR A 495 -48.50 1.98 21.83
N GLY A 496 -49.48 2.36 20.99
CA GLY A 496 -49.71 3.75 20.57
C GLY A 496 -48.86 4.23 19.39
N GLN A 497 -47.99 3.39 18.80
CA GLN A 497 -47.39 3.69 17.50
C GLN A 497 -48.29 3.26 16.34
N SER A 498 -48.12 3.92 15.19
CA SER A 498 -48.74 3.54 13.92
C SER A 498 -48.22 2.19 13.40
N ILE A 499 -49.03 1.57 12.53
CA ILE A 499 -48.61 0.43 11.71
C ILE A 499 -47.41 0.85 10.82
N PRO A 500 -46.40 -0.02 10.64
CA PRO A 500 -45.33 0.19 9.66
C PRO A 500 -45.88 0.40 8.24
N GLU A 501 -45.35 1.41 7.54
CA GLU A 501 -45.69 1.72 6.15
C GLU A 501 -45.20 0.64 5.15
N SER A 502 -44.26 -0.21 5.57
CA SER A 502 -43.65 -1.24 4.74
C SER A 502 -43.20 -2.47 5.55
N ASN A 503 -43.10 -3.61 4.86
CA ASN A 503 -42.58 -4.85 5.41
C ASN A 503 -41.03 -4.89 5.33
N PRO A 504 -40.36 -5.67 6.20
CA PRO A 504 -38.90 -5.69 6.31
C PRO A 504 -38.22 -6.63 5.29
N ILE A 505 -37.31 -6.07 4.47
CA ILE A 505 -36.50 -6.80 3.48
C ILE A 505 -35.77 -8.00 4.12
N LEU A 506 -35.89 -9.15 3.48
CA LEU A 506 -35.21 -10.39 3.87
C LEU A 506 -33.85 -10.47 3.16
N ASN A 507 -32.78 -10.52 3.94
CA ASN A 507 -31.44 -10.81 3.46
C ASN A 507 -31.15 -12.30 3.64
N ILE A 508 -30.71 -12.99 2.59
CA ILE A 508 -30.39 -14.41 2.66
C ILE A 508 -28.88 -14.61 2.56
N SER A 509 -28.37 -15.65 3.21
CA SER A 509 -27.01 -16.17 3.01
C SER A 509 -27.05 -17.69 2.99
N PHE A 510 -26.28 -18.30 2.09
CA PHE A 510 -26.16 -19.76 1.96
C PHE A 510 -24.92 -20.12 1.14
N LYS A 511 -24.65 -21.43 1.07
CA LYS A 511 -23.53 -22.02 0.35
C LYS A 511 -23.99 -23.25 -0.43
N ILE A 512 -23.41 -23.49 -1.61
CA ILE A 512 -23.59 -24.72 -2.38
C ILE A 512 -22.20 -25.25 -2.74
N HIS A 513 -21.87 -26.43 -2.22
CA HIS A 513 -20.62 -27.12 -2.55
C HIS A 513 -20.76 -28.02 -3.79
N ARG A 514 -19.70 -28.06 -4.61
CA ARG A 514 -19.60 -28.85 -5.86
C ARG A 514 -20.58 -28.40 -6.94
N LEU A 515 -20.80 -27.09 -7.05
CA LEU A 515 -21.58 -26.43 -8.10
C LEU A 515 -21.03 -25.01 -8.37
N ALA A 516 -20.94 -24.65 -9.64
CA ALA A 516 -20.96 -23.26 -10.12
C ALA A 516 -22.36 -23.04 -10.72
N ILE A 517 -23.06 -22.00 -10.29
CA ILE A 517 -24.46 -21.74 -10.64
C ILE A 517 -24.59 -21.09 -12.03
N SER A 518 -23.49 -20.51 -12.55
CA SER A 518 -23.33 -20.11 -13.95
C SER A 518 -23.34 -21.28 -14.95
N GLY A 519 -23.05 -22.50 -14.48
CA GLY A 519 -22.75 -23.65 -15.34
C GLY A 519 -21.30 -23.69 -15.87
N ILE A 520 -20.43 -22.74 -15.49
CA ILE A 520 -19.00 -22.77 -15.81
C ILE A 520 -18.38 -24.08 -15.31
N ARG A 521 -17.64 -24.72 -16.21
CA ARG A 521 -16.86 -25.92 -15.92
C ARG A 521 -15.52 -25.82 -16.64
N VAL A 522 -14.44 -26.03 -15.89
CA VAL A 522 -13.12 -26.32 -16.47
C VAL A 522 -13.22 -27.68 -17.17
N GLN A 523 -12.84 -27.71 -18.45
CA GLN A 523 -12.82 -28.92 -19.27
C GLN A 523 -11.52 -29.70 -19.03
N ARG A 524 -10.38 -29.00 -19.01
CA ARG A 524 -9.04 -29.60 -18.93
C ARG A 524 -8.04 -28.61 -18.32
N VAL A 525 -7.02 -29.15 -17.64
CA VAL A 525 -5.81 -28.43 -17.23
C VAL A 525 -4.59 -29.22 -17.67
N ASP A 526 -3.79 -28.65 -18.56
CA ASP A 526 -2.51 -29.19 -19.03
C ASP A 526 -1.32 -28.50 -18.36
N MET A 527 -0.15 -29.14 -18.47
CA MET A 527 1.13 -28.59 -18.05
C MET A 527 2.18 -28.96 -19.10
N TYR A 528 3.06 -28.01 -19.42
CA TYR A 528 4.20 -28.16 -20.32
C TYR A 528 5.46 -27.59 -19.64
N GLY A 529 6.63 -27.80 -20.25
CA GLY A 529 7.94 -27.34 -19.73
C GLY A 529 8.57 -28.23 -18.66
N GLU A 530 7.78 -29.05 -17.96
CA GLU A 530 8.21 -29.92 -16.86
C GLU A 530 7.79 -31.38 -17.10
N GLU A 531 8.66 -32.35 -16.78
CA GLU A 531 8.41 -33.78 -17.07
C GLU A 531 7.52 -34.51 -16.05
N TYR A 532 7.41 -33.98 -14.84
CA TYR A 532 6.65 -34.61 -13.76
C TYR A 532 5.13 -34.50 -13.99
N LYS A 533 4.35 -35.39 -13.36
CA LYS A 533 2.88 -35.37 -13.43
C LYS A 533 2.30 -34.84 -12.12
N PRO A 534 1.89 -33.56 -12.03
CA PRO A 534 1.34 -33.01 -10.80
C PRO A 534 -0.08 -33.51 -10.55
N PHE A 535 -0.48 -33.54 -9.28
CA PHE A 535 -1.88 -33.66 -8.91
C PHE A 535 -2.64 -32.39 -9.32
N LYS A 536 -3.84 -32.54 -9.90
CA LYS A 536 -4.67 -31.43 -10.37
C LYS A 536 -6.05 -31.51 -9.73
N GLY A 537 -6.32 -30.63 -8.77
CA GLY A 537 -7.61 -30.54 -8.07
C GLY A 537 -8.45 -29.38 -8.58
N ILE A 538 -9.75 -29.60 -8.83
CA ILE A 538 -10.68 -28.53 -9.19
C ILE A 538 -11.90 -28.61 -8.28
N LYS A 539 -12.30 -27.48 -7.72
CA LYS A 539 -13.35 -27.35 -6.71
C LYS A 539 -14.27 -26.21 -7.11
N TYR A 540 -15.57 -26.43 -6.95
CA TYR A 540 -16.62 -25.47 -7.30
C TYR A 540 -17.42 -25.11 -6.05
N ILE A 541 -17.59 -23.82 -5.78
CA ILE A 541 -18.38 -23.31 -4.66
C ILE A 541 -19.25 -22.15 -5.16
N THR A 542 -20.57 -22.26 -5.00
CA THR A 542 -21.44 -21.09 -5.06
C THR A 542 -21.68 -20.58 -3.64
N THR A 543 -21.63 -19.28 -3.44
CA THR A 543 -21.83 -18.61 -2.17
C THR A 543 -22.82 -17.46 -2.32
N VAL A 544 -23.49 -17.12 -1.23
CA VAL A 544 -24.27 -15.90 -1.12
C VAL A 544 -23.93 -15.24 0.21
N LYS A 545 -23.29 -14.07 0.13
CA LYS A 545 -22.92 -13.25 1.28
C LYS A 545 -24.10 -12.40 1.74
N LYS A 546 -24.12 -12.07 3.03
CA LYS A 546 -25.11 -11.18 3.64
C LYS A 546 -25.20 -9.85 2.90
N GLY A 547 -26.42 -9.43 2.56
CA GLY A 547 -26.70 -8.16 1.86
C GLY A 547 -26.77 -8.29 0.33
N ARG A 548 -26.18 -9.34 -0.27
CA ARG A 548 -26.17 -9.58 -1.73
C ARG A 548 -27.46 -10.21 -2.26
N PHE A 549 -28.16 -10.97 -1.44
CA PHE A 549 -29.41 -11.63 -1.85
C PHE A 549 -30.56 -11.08 -1.02
N GLN A 550 -31.43 -10.32 -1.67
CA GLN A 550 -32.52 -9.57 -1.05
C GLN A 550 -33.86 -10.03 -1.62
N ILE A 551 -34.81 -10.36 -0.73
CA ILE A 551 -36.21 -10.53 -1.09
C ILE A 551 -37.01 -9.39 -0.47
N ARG A 552 -37.68 -8.61 -1.31
CA ARG A 552 -38.64 -7.59 -0.90
C ARG A 552 -39.96 -8.27 -0.52
N THR A 553 -40.68 -7.69 0.43
CA THR A 553 -41.84 -8.27 1.12
C THR A 553 -42.93 -7.23 1.35
#